data_AF-A0A4Q3WTW8-F1
#
_entry.id   AF-A0A4Q3WTW8-F1
#
_cell.length_a   1.000
_cell.length_b   1.000
_cell.length_c   1.000
_cell.angle_alpha   90.00
_cell.angle_beta   90.00
_cell.angle_gamma   90.00
#
_symmetry.space_group_name_H-M   'P 1'
#
loop_
_entity.id
_entity.type
_entity.pdbx_description
1 polymer ?
#
loop_
_entity_poly.entity_id
_entity_poly.type
_entity_poly.pdbx_seq_one_letter_code
_entity_poly.pdbx_strand_id
1 'polypeptide(L)'
;MHKKLLSLTLLLMIQAAAHSQASLPPEIENSEIIGINKQPWHATLMPYGNVAEALKGKRRESTFARSLNGQWKFNWVKRPELRPVDFYKTDFDDSAWKTIPVPSNWQIEGYGTPIYRNLGYVLQNDWPRVMSEPPKDWT
;
A
#
# COMPACT_ATOMS: atom_id res chain seq x y z
N MET A 1 -44.39 -15.08 -24.88
CA MET A 1 -44.16 -14.81 -23.44
C MET A 1 -42.70 -15.04 -23.00
N HIS A 2 -41.68 -14.82 -23.84
CA HIS A 2 -40.27 -15.12 -23.48
C HIS A 2 -39.30 -13.92 -23.43
N LYS A 3 -39.78 -12.67 -23.60
CA LYS A 3 -38.90 -11.49 -23.63
C LYS A 3 -38.74 -10.76 -22.29
N LYS A 4 -39.44 -11.19 -21.22
CA LYS A 4 -39.36 -10.56 -19.89
C LYS A 4 -38.37 -11.23 -18.93
N LEU A 5 -37.83 -12.40 -19.26
CA LEU A 5 -36.92 -13.15 -18.37
C LEU A 5 -35.44 -12.76 -18.54
N LEU A 6 -35.02 -12.29 -19.74
CA LEU A 6 -33.64 -11.86 -19.97
C LEU A 6 -33.31 -10.48 -19.40
N SER A 7 -34.31 -9.63 -19.17
CA SER A 7 -34.09 -8.26 -18.66
C SER A 7 -33.90 -8.21 -17.14
N LEU A 8 -34.27 -9.28 -16.42
CA LEU A 8 -34.21 -9.32 -14.96
C LEU A 8 -32.85 -9.87 -14.45
N THR A 9 -32.19 -10.74 -15.22
CA THR A 9 -30.84 -11.22 -14.91
C THR A 9 -29.76 -10.18 -15.20
N LEU A 10 -29.98 -9.28 -16.17
CA LEU A 10 -29.02 -8.20 -16.47
C LEU A 10 -29.04 -7.07 -15.41
N LEU A 11 -30.16 -6.88 -14.70
CA LEU A 11 -30.29 -5.86 -13.66
C LEU A 11 -29.65 -6.28 -12.31
N LEU A 12 -29.54 -7.59 -12.04
CA LEU A 12 -28.91 -8.12 -10.83
C LEU A 12 -27.37 -8.06 -10.87
N MET A 13 -26.77 -7.99 -12.05
CA MET A 13 -25.31 -7.91 -12.23
C MET A 13 -24.74 -6.49 -12.07
N ILE A 14 -25.59 -5.46 -11.98
CA ILE A 14 -25.16 -4.05 -11.86
C ILE A 14 -25.08 -3.59 -10.39
N GLN A 15 -25.58 -4.38 -9.42
CA GLN A 15 -25.64 -3.96 -8.01
C GLN A 15 -24.39 -4.29 -7.18
N ALA A 16 -23.39 -4.99 -7.72
CA ALA A 16 -22.21 -5.41 -6.98
C ALA A 16 -20.96 -4.57 -7.29
N ALA A 17 -21.02 -3.25 -7.18
CA ALA A 17 -19.82 -2.40 -7.13
C ALA A 17 -20.10 -0.97 -6.63
N ALA A 18 -20.97 -0.79 -5.63
CA ALA A 18 -20.93 0.45 -4.85
C ALA A 18 -19.63 0.41 -4.00
N HIS A 19 -18.50 0.72 -4.62
CA HIS A 19 -17.23 0.90 -3.92
C HIS A 19 -17.40 2.13 -3.05
N SER A 20 -17.63 1.93 -1.75
CA SER A 20 -17.47 3.00 -0.77
C SER A 20 -16.07 3.58 -0.97
N GLN A 21 -16.02 4.84 -1.39
CA GLN A 21 -14.78 5.53 -1.67
C GLN A 21 -14.05 5.76 -0.34
N ALA A 22 -12.83 5.23 -0.23
CA ALA A 22 -12.08 5.35 1.01
C ALA A 22 -11.69 6.82 1.25
N SER A 23 -11.85 7.32 2.47
CA SER A 23 -11.34 8.64 2.83
C SER A 23 -9.80 8.64 2.87
N LEU A 24 -9.23 9.81 2.58
CA LEU A 24 -7.82 10.07 2.79
C LEU A 24 -7.55 10.09 4.29
N PRO A 25 -6.57 9.35 4.81
CA PRO A 25 -6.23 9.41 6.22
C PRO A 25 -5.70 10.82 6.57
N PRO A 26 -6.29 11.53 7.56
CA PRO A 26 -5.93 12.92 7.86
C PRO A 26 -4.47 13.10 8.29
N GLU A 27 -3.87 12.05 8.86
CA GLU A 27 -2.47 12.05 9.29
C GLU A 27 -1.46 12.26 8.17
N ILE A 28 -1.81 11.96 6.91
CA ILE A 28 -0.88 12.14 5.79
C ILE A 28 -0.73 13.60 5.36
N GLU A 29 -1.66 14.47 5.75
CA GLU A 29 -1.64 15.92 5.47
C GLU A 29 -1.43 16.73 6.77
N ASN A 30 -0.91 16.11 7.82
CA ASN A 30 -0.58 16.78 9.09
C ASN A 30 0.89 16.56 9.48
N SER A 31 1.72 17.59 9.27
CA SER A 31 3.17 17.56 9.55
C SER A 31 3.54 17.39 11.02
N GLU A 32 2.63 17.69 11.95
CA GLU A 32 2.86 17.50 13.38
C GLU A 32 2.78 16.02 13.77
N ILE A 33 2.20 15.17 12.91
CA ILE A 33 2.07 13.72 13.14
C ILE A 33 3.27 13.00 12.50
N ILE A 34 4.33 12.82 13.28
CA ILE A 34 5.58 12.14 12.86
C ILE A 34 5.61 10.62 13.16
N GLY A 35 4.50 10.09 13.69
CA GLY A 35 4.32 8.66 13.96
C GLY A 35 3.15 8.37 14.89
N ILE A 36 2.44 7.28 14.62
CA ILE A 36 1.32 6.78 15.44
C ILE A 36 1.72 5.40 15.96
N ASN A 37 1.63 5.17 17.27
CA ASN A 37 1.95 3.89 17.92
C ASN A 37 3.35 3.32 17.62
N LYS A 38 4.30 4.19 17.24
CA LYS A 38 5.69 3.82 16.97
C LYS A 38 6.45 3.64 18.29
N GLN A 39 7.24 2.58 18.40
CA GLN A 39 8.14 2.37 19.54
C GLN A 39 9.22 3.47 19.61
N PRO A 40 9.76 3.78 20.80
CA PRO A 40 10.86 4.74 20.94
C PRO A 40 12.09 4.34 20.13
N TRP A 41 12.83 5.34 19.65
CA TRP A 41 14.09 5.12 18.95
C TRP A 41 15.11 4.43 19.85
N HIS A 42 15.88 3.49 19.29
CA HIS A 42 16.94 2.79 19.99
C HIS A 42 18.04 2.37 19.01
N ALA A 43 19.21 1.99 19.52
CA ALA A 43 20.28 1.38 18.71
C ALA A 43 19.80 0.05 18.08
N THR A 44 20.34 -0.32 16.93
CA THR A 44 19.98 -1.57 16.24
C THR A 44 20.10 -2.77 17.19
N LEU A 45 19.00 -3.50 17.38
CA LEU A 45 18.97 -4.67 18.24
C LEU A 45 19.55 -5.90 17.53
N MET A 46 20.26 -6.72 18.30
CA MET A 46 20.80 -8.02 17.89
C MET A 46 20.41 -9.07 18.93
N PRO A 47 19.11 -9.44 19.03
CA PRO A 47 18.70 -10.49 19.95
C PRO A 47 19.24 -11.83 19.46
N TYR A 48 19.75 -12.66 20.36
CA TYR A 48 20.24 -14.01 20.11
C TYR A 48 19.65 -14.98 21.13
N GLY A 49 19.38 -16.22 20.73
CA GLY A 49 18.79 -17.21 21.63
C GLY A 49 19.74 -17.70 22.73
N ASN A 50 21.05 -17.61 22.48
CA ASN A 50 22.09 -18.08 23.39
C ASN A 50 23.45 -17.41 23.07
N VAL A 51 24.45 -17.66 23.93
CA VAL A 51 25.81 -17.12 23.82
C VAL A 51 26.51 -17.57 22.54
N ALA A 52 26.31 -18.83 22.11
CA ALA A 52 26.96 -19.34 20.91
C ALA A 52 26.48 -18.62 19.63
N GLU A 53 25.18 -18.30 19.54
CA GLU A 53 24.63 -17.44 18.49
C GLU A 53 25.21 -16.02 18.56
N ALA A 54 25.29 -15.44 19.77
CA ALA A 54 25.81 -14.09 19.97
C ALA A 54 27.27 -13.96 19.53
N LEU A 55 28.11 -14.95 19.84
CA LEU A 55 29.52 -14.98 19.43
C LEU A 55 29.70 -15.10 17.91
N LYS A 56 28.77 -15.75 17.21
CA LYS A 56 28.78 -15.79 15.72
C LYS A 56 28.43 -14.44 15.11
N GLY A 57 27.68 -13.58 15.81
CA GLY A 57 27.32 -12.24 15.36
C GLY A 57 26.37 -12.17 14.16
N LYS A 58 25.73 -13.29 13.80
CA LYS A 58 24.89 -13.38 12.60
C LYS A 58 23.42 -13.07 12.90
N ARG A 59 23.07 -11.79 12.96
CA ARG A 59 21.72 -11.30 13.33
C ARG A 59 20.56 -11.98 12.59
N ARG A 60 20.69 -12.26 11.29
CA ARG A 60 19.61 -12.88 10.49
C ARG A 60 19.46 -14.39 10.74
N GLU A 61 20.46 -15.03 11.31
CA GLU A 61 20.45 -16.45 11.68
C GLU A 61 20.05 -16.65 13.16
N SER A 62 19.79 -15.56 13.89
CA SER A 62 19.30 -15.63 15.27
C SER A 62 17.96 -16.36 15.32
N THR A 63 17.79 -17.19 16.34
CA THR A 63 16.51 -17.85 16.65
C THR A 63 15.37 -16.87 16.96
N PHE A 64 15.69 -15.62 17.32
CA PHE A 64 14.73 -14.53 17.52
C PHE A 64 14.55 -13.64 16.28
N ALA A 65 15.11 -14.02 15.12
CA ALA A 65 14.96 -13.28 13.88
C ALA A 65 14.13 -14.08 12.86
N ARG A 66 13.20 -13.39 12.19
CA ARG A 66 12.44 -13.94 11.07
C ARG A 66 12.43 -12.94 9.92
N SER A 67 12.86 -13.38 8.74
CA SER A 67 12.70 -12.61 7.51
C SER A 67 11.26 -12.71 7.02
N LEU A 68 10.69 -11.60 6.58
CA LEU A 68 9.42 -11.54 5.86
C LEU A 68 9.59 -11.15 4.37
N ASN A 69 10.84 -11.09 3.89
CA ASN A 69 11.13 -10.93 2.46
C ASN A 69 10.59 -12.13 1.68
N GLY A 70 10.08 -11.89 0.48
CA GLY A 70 9.46 -12.90 -0.36
C GLY A 70 8.39 -12.31 -1.28
N GLN A 71 7.48 -13.14 -1.75
CA GLN A 71 6.34 -12.71 -2.56
C GLN A 71 5.19 -12.24 -1.69
N TRP A 72 4.67 -11.05 -1.96
CA TRP A 72 3.54 -10.46 -1.25
C TRP A 72 2.38 -10.21 -2.20
N LYS A 73 1.15 -10.46 -1.75
CA LYS A 73 -0.06 -10.03 -2.45
C LYS A 73 -0.07 -8.50 -2.53
N PHE A 74 -0.34 -7.98 -3.73
CA PHE A 74 -0.18 -6.56 -4.03
C PHE A 74 -1.25 -6.08 -5.00
N ASN A 75 -1.91 -5.00 -4.64
CA ASN A 75 -2.91 -4.30 -5.44
C ASN A 75 -2.58 -2.81 -5.50
N TRP A 76 -2.18 -2.35 -6.67
CA TRP A 76 -1.85 -0.95 -6.90
C TRP A 76 -3.06 -0.19 -7.42
N VAL A 77 -3.32 0.99 -6.84
CA VAL A 77 -4.35 1.92 -7.27
C VAL A 77 -3.76 3.31 -7.47
N LYS A 78 -4.30 4.08 -8.42
CA LYS A 78 -3.79 5.42 -8.77
C LYS A 78 -3.99 6.45 -7.67
N ARG A 79 -5.04 6.31 -6.87
CA ARG A 79 -5.36 7.22 -5.78
C ARG A 79 -5.83 6.45 -4.54
N PRO A 80 -5.58 6.97 -3.32
CA PRO A 80 -5.96 6.30 -2.09
C PRO A 80 -7.45 5.99 -2.00
N GLU A 81 -8.30 6.82 -2.61
CA GLU A 81 -9.75 6.64 -2.51
C GLU A 81 -10.29 5.47 -3.34
N LEU A 82 -9.49 4.96 -4.28
CA LEU A 82 -9.79 3.80 -5.11
C LEU A 82 -9.43 2.46 -4.45
N ARG A 83 -8.80 2.48 -3.27
CA ARG A 83 -8.46 1.25 -2.55
C ARG A 83 -9.74 0.56 -2.06
N PRO A 84 -9.81 -0.79 -2.05
CA PRO A 84 -10.88 -1.47 -1.34
C PRO A 84 -10.86 -1.06 0.14
N VAL A 85 -12.00 -0.72 0.74
CA VAL A 85 -12.02 -0.18 2.13
C VAL A 85 -11.62 -1.25 3.14
N ASP A 86 -12.14 -2.46 2.97
CA ASP A 86 -12.06 -3.56 3.94
C ASP A 86 -10.92 -4.55 3.68
N PHE A 87 -9.92 -4.18 2.87
CA PHE A 87 -8.80 -5.06 2.50
C PHE A 87 -7.95 -5.58 3.68
N TYR A 88 -8.06 -4.94 4.84
CA TYR A 88 -7.33 -5.29 6.05
C TYR A 88 -7.99 -6.44 6.84
N LYS A 89 -9.24 -6.81 6.54
CA LYS A 89 -9.94 -7.88 7.23
C LYS A 89 -9.37 -9.24 6.83
N THR A 90 -9.33 -10.17 7.77
CA THR A 90 -8.75 -11.51 7.57
C THR A 90 -9.57 -12.40 6.64
N ASP A 91 -10.83 -12.05 6.39
CA ASP A 91 -11.77 -12.74 5.52
C ASP A 91 -11.96 -12.04 4.16
N PHE A 92 -11.18 -10.99 3.87
CA PHE A 92 -11.19 -10.33 2.57
C PHE A 92 -10.63 -11.26 1.48
N ASP A 93 -11.34 -11.38 0.36
CA ASP A 93 -10.88 -12.17 -0.79
C ASP A 93 -9.87 -11.37 -1.64
N ASP A 94 -8.59 -11.71 -1.51
CA ASP A 94 -7.48 -11.16 -2.30
C ASP A 94 -7.02 -12.08 -3.44
N SER A 95 -7.82 -13.07 -3.81
CA SER A 95 -7.46 -14.07 -4.84
C SER A 95 -7.08 -13.42 -6.17
N ALA A 96 -7.77 -12.34 -6.55
CA ALA A 96 -7.51 -11.57 -7.77
C ALA A 96 -6.24 -10.69 -7.72
N TRP A 97 -5.64 -10.50 -6.54
CA TRP A 97 -4.44 -9.68 -6.42
C TRP A 97 -3.21 -10.38 -6.98
N LYS A 98 -2.36 -9.59 -7.64
CA LYS A 98 -1.05 -10.03 -8.12
C LYS A 98 -0.08 -10.20 -6.95
N THR A 99 1.10 -10.73 -7.24
CA THR A 99 2.20 -10.79 -6.27
C THR A 99 3.37 -9.91 -6.69
N ILE A 100 4.07 -9.32 -5.74
CA ILE A 100 5.29 -8.53 -5.95
C ILE A 100 6.44 -9.06 -5.06
N PRO A 101 7.71 -9.07 -5.52
CA PRO A 101 8.84 -9.36 -4.66
C PRO A 101 9.06 -8.23 -3.65
N VAL A 102 9.37 -8.56 -2.40
CA VAL A 102 9.72 -7.60 -1.34
C VAL A 102 11.10 -7.94 -0.77
N PRO A 103 12.05 -6.98 -0.72
CA PRO A 103 11.91 -5.55 -1.07
C PRO A 103 12.02 -5.26 -2.58
N SER A 104 11.24 -4.30 -3.07
CA SER A 104 11.32 -3.77 -4.45
C SER A 104 10.75 -2.34 -4.52
N ASN A 105 10.99 -1.64 -5.63
CA ASN A 105 10.24 -0.43 -6.00
C ASN A 105 9.16 -0.83 -7.01
N TRP A 106 7.88 -0.57 -6.73
CA TRP A 106 6.79 -1.07 -7.57
C TRP A 106 6.82 -0.52 -9.01
N GLN A 107 7.45 0.64 -9.27
CA GLN A 107 7.61 1.18 -10.61
C GLN A 107 8.50 0.30 -11.48
N ILE A 108 9.51 -0.35 -10.90
CA ILE A 108 10.39 -1.29 -11.61
C ILE A 108 9.66 -2.60 -11.91
N GLU A 109 8.68 -2.95 -11.07
CA GLU A 109 7.79 -4.10 -11.24
C GLU A 109 6.59 -3.82 -12.17
N GLY A 110 6.56 -2.65 -12.82
CA GLY A 110 5.57 -2.30 -13.85
C GLY A 110 4.32 -1.55 -13.35
N TYR A 111 4.34 -1.00 -12.13
CA TYR A 111 3.21 -0.24 -11.57
C TYR A 111 3.47 1.27 -11.54
N GLY A 112 2.55 2.06 -12.08
CA GLY A 112 2.70 3.52 -12.12
C GLY A 112 3.85 3.98 -13.03
N THR A 113 4.33 5.19 -12.80
CA THR A 113 5.36 5.82 -13.63
C THR A 113 6.51 6.30 -12.75
N PRO A 114 7.77 5.90 -13.02
CA PRO A 114 8.92 6.51 -12.38
C PRO A 114 9.11 7.94 -12.92
N ILE A 115 9.22 8.92 -12.02
CA ILE A 115 9.36 10.33 -12.39
C ILE A 115 10.71 10.82 -11.89
N TYR A 116 11.51 11.37 -12.81
CA TYR A 116 12.72 12.12 -12.47
C TYR A 116 12.45 13.61 -12.68
N ARG A 117 12.79 14.42 -11.68
CA ARG A 117 12.69 15.88 -11.73
C ARG A 117 13.87 16.47 -10.98
N ASN A 118 14.55 17.44 -11.58
CA ASN A 118 15.72 18.09 -10.98
C ASN A 118 15.34 19.16 -9.94
N LEU A 119 14.41 20.07 -10.29
CA LEU A 119 13.97 21.17 -9.41
C LEU A 119 12.44 21.20 -9.29
N GLY A 120 11.95 21.49 -8.09
CA GLY A 120 10.52 21.57 -7.76
C GLY A 120 9.88 20.20 -7.48
N TYR A 121 8.62 20.22 -7.05
CA TYR A 121 7.87 19.01 -6.69
C TYR A 121 7.21 18.35 -7.89
N VAL A 122 7.07 17.03 -7.87
CA VAL A 122 6.28 16.27 -8.87
C VAL A 122 4.76 16.38 -8.66
N LEU A 123 4.35 17.04 -7.58
CA LEU A 123 2.97 17.31 -7.18
C LEU A 123 2.69 18.82 -7.18
N GLN A 124 1.42 19.19 -7.09
CA GLN A 124 1.02 20.58 -6.93
C GLN A 124 1.53 21.14 -5.60
N ASN A 125 2.14 22.32 -5.62
CA ASN A 125 2.60 22.99 -4.40
C ASN A 125 1.42 23.63 -3.64
N ASP A 126 0.67 22.79 -2.93
CA ASP A 126 -0.57 23.15 -2.23
C ASP A 126 -0.50 22.68 -0.76
N TRP A 127 0.54 23.08 -0.04
CA TRP A 127 0.77 22.62 1.33
C TRP A 127 -0.43 22.92 2.27
N PRO A 128 -0.88 21.96 3.11
CA PRO A 128 -0.30 20.63 3.36
C PRO A 128 -0.87 19.50 2.49
N ARG A 129 -1.67 19.83 1.47
CA ARG A 129 -2.38 18.86 0.63
C ARG A 129 -1.43 18.17 -0.33
N VAL A 130 -1.57 16.86 -0.45
CA VAL A 130 -0.66 16.02 -1.27
C VAL A 130 -1.34 15.41 -2.49
N MET A 131 -2.67 15.44 -2.54
CA MET A 131 -3.47 14.83 -3.61
C MET A 131 -4.11 15.86 -4.56
N SER A 132 -3.75 17.14 -4.44
CA SER A 132 -4.23 18.22 -5.30
C SER A 132 -3.73 18.02 -6.74
N GLU A 133 -4.61 18.28 -7.71
CA GLU A 133 -4.34 18.02 -9.12
C GLU A 133 -3.39 19.07 -9.70
N PRO A 134 -2.21 18.67 -10.25
CA PRO A 134 -1.30 19.62 -10.88
C PRO A 134 -1.98 20.45 -11.98
N PRO A 135 -1.58 21.71 -12.18
CA PRO A 135 -2.09 22.53 -13.29
C PRO A 135 -1.89 21.85 -14.64
N LYS A 136 -2.90 21.91 -15.53
CA LYS A 136 -2.90 21.23 -16.83
C LYS A 136 -1.87 21.79 -17.83
N ASP A 137 -1.40 23.01 -17.58
CA ASP A 137 -0.41 23.74 -18.36
C ASP A 137 1.04 23.45 -17.93
N TRP A 138 1.25 22.57 -16.94
CA TRP A 138 2.58 22.13 -16.55
C TRP A 138 3.12 21.04 -17.49
N THR A 139 3.99 21.43 -18.42
CA THR A 139 5.00 20.57 -19.06
C THR A 139 6.36 21.21 -18.94
#